data_AF-A0A392VB98-F1
#
_entry.id   AF-A0A392VB98-F1
#
_cell.length_a   1.000
_cell.length_b   1.000
_cell.length_c   1.000
_cell.angle_alpha   90.00
_cell.angle_beta   90.00
_cell.angle_gamma   90.00
#
_symmetry.space_group_name_H-M   'P 1'
#
loop_
_entity.id
_entity.type
_entity.pdbx_description
1 polymer ?
#
loop_
_entity_poly.entity_id
_entity_poly.type
_entity_poly.pdbx_seq_one_letter_code
_entity_poly.pdbx_strand_id
1 'polypeptide(L)' 'RDHQPGREDEARMERFMKHKPPTFTGGYNPDGAMKWLDEVEIIFEAMRCTEEDKTSLGSYMLREEANHWWKNA' A
#
# COMPACT_ATOMS: atom_id res chain seq x y z
N ARG A 1 -2.74 27.96 -10.80
CA ARG A 1 -3.58 26.75 -10.64
C ARG A 1 -2.95 26.00 -9.49
N ASP A 2 -3.51 26.15 -8.30
CA ASP A 2 -2.91 25.58 -7.09
C ASP A 2 -3.02 24.06 -7.19
N HIS A 3 -1.89 23.41 -7.46
CA HIS A 3 -1.74 21.98 -7.21
C HIS A 3 -1.78 21.83 -5.69
N GLN A 4 -2.94 21.49 -5.14
CA GLN A 4 -3.06 21.11 -3.74
C GLN A 4 -2.64 19.64 -3.63
N PRO A 5 -1.44 19.34 -3.09
CA PRO A 5 -0.89 17.98 -3.10
C PRO A 5 -1.82 16.98 -2.39
N GLY A 6 -2.45 17.40 -1.29
CA GLY A 6 -3.37 16.56 -0.52
C GLY A 6 -4.60 16.07 -1.29
N ARG A 7 -5.07 16.81 -2.31
CA ARG A 7 -6.21 16.37 -3.13
C ARG A 7 -5.83 15.25 -4.10
N GLU A 8 -4.58 15.26 -4.58
CA GLU A 8 -4.06 14.23 -5.47
C GLU A 8 -3.77 12.95 -4.70
N ASP A 9 -3.24 13.07 -3.48
CA ASP A 9 -3.00 11.95 -2.58
C ASP A 9 -4.31 11.25 -2.18
N GLU A 10 -5.36 12.02 -1.85
CA GLU A 10 -6.68 11.49 -1.57
C GLU A 10 -7.27 10.75 -2.79
N ALA A 11 -7.20 11.36 -3.97
CA ALA A 11 -7.68 10.72 -5.20
C ALA A 11 -6.91 9.45 -5.56
N ARG A 12 -5.60 9.42 -5.29
CA ARG A 12 -4.77 8.23 -5.47
C ARG A 12 -5.17 7.13 -4.50
N MET A 13 -5.35 7.46 -3.21
CA MET A 13 -5.81 6.52 -2.19
C MET A 13 -7.19 5.93 -2.54
N GLU A 14 -8.14 6.77 -2.94
CA GLU A 14 -9.47 6.30 -3.38
C GLU A 14 -9.40 5.32 -4.54
N ARG A 15 -8.54 5.59 -5.53
CA ARG A 15 -8.33 4.68 -6.68
C ARG A 15 -7.72 3.37 -6.21
N PHE A 16 -6.72 3.41 -5.35
CA PHE A 16 -6.09 2.23 -4.78
C PHE A 16 -7.11 1.36 -4.05
N MET A 17 -7.93 1.95 -3.17
CA MET A 17 -8.95 1.21 -2.42
C MET A 17 -10.05 0.61 -3.30
N LYS A 18 -10.34 1.20 -4.48
CA LYS A 18 -11.28 0.60 -5.45
C LYS A 18 -10.79 -0.73 -6.02
N HIS A 19 -9.48 -0.96 -6.05
CA HIS A 19 -8.90 -2.26 -6.44
C HIS A 19 -8.96 -3.31 -5.32
N LYS A 20 -9.41 -2.94 -4.12
CA LYS A 20 -9.53 -3.84 -2.95
C LYS A 20 -8.21 -4.55 -2.62
N PRO A 21 -7.15 -3.79 -2.36
CA PRO A 21 -5.86 -4.37 -2.02
C PRO A 21 -5.96 -5.29 -0.79
N PRO A 22 -5.23 -6.41 -0.75
CA PRO A 22 -5.18 -7.29 0.41
C PRO A 22 -4.47 -6.61 1.58
N THR A 23 -4.84 -6.98 2.81
CA THR A 23 -4.13 -6.57 4.02
C THR A 23 -3.10 -7.61 4.45
N PHE A 24 -2.03 -7.18 5.11
CA PHE A 24 -1.03 -8.07 5.70
C PHE A 24 -0.88 -7.81 7.21
N THR A 25 -1.05 -8.85 8.02
CA THR A 25 -1.00 -8.75 9.49
C THR A 25 0.39 -9.03 10.08
N GLY A 26 1.29 -9.67 9.32
CA GLY A 26 2.63 -10.05 9.79
C GLY A 26 2.78 -11.54 10.07
N GLY A 27 3.63 -11.87 11.05
CA GLY A 27 3.96 -13.23 11.46
C GLY A 27 5.06 -13.91 10.66
N TYR A 28 5.44 -15.11 11.11
CA TYR A 28 6.43 -15.98 10.44
C TYR A 28 5.77 -16.72 9.25
N ASN A 29 5.38 -15.96 8.23
CA ASN A 29 4.72 -16.48 7.04
C ASN A 29 5.36 -15.87 5.76
N PRO A 30 6.52 -16.39 5.33
CA PRO A 30 7.21 -15.85 4.16
C PRO A 30 6.39 -15.98 2.86
N ASP A 31 5.68 -17.10 2.69
CA ASP A 31 4.84 -17.32 1.51
C ASP A 31 3.65 -16.36 1.47
N GLY A 32 3.03 -16.11 2.63
CA GLY A 32 1.95 -15.13 2.76
C GLY A 32 2.42 -13.70 2.49
N ALA A 33 3.62 -13.35 2.95
CA ALA A 33 4.22 -12.05 2.66
C ALA A 33 4.52 -11.88 1.17
N MET A 34 5.08 -12.91 0.52
CA MET A 34 5.37 -12.88 -0.92
C MET A 34 4.08 -12.78 -1.74
N LYS A 35 3.05 -13.57 -1.41
CA LYS A 35 1.75 -13.49 -2.05
C LYS A 35 1.10 -12.11 -1.89
N TRP A 36 1.16 -11.52 -0.69
CA TRP A 36 0.64 -10.18 -0.46
C TRP A 36 1.37 -9.13 -1.30
N LEU A 37 2.70 -9.22 -1.40
CA LEU A 37 3.50 -8.33 -2.24
C LEU A 37 3.11 -8.46 -3.72
N ASP A 38 3.02 -9.69 -4.25
CA ASP A 38 2.65 -9.93 -5.65
C ASP A 38 1.28 -9.32 -5.99
N GLU A 39 0.28 -9.51 -5.11
CA GLU A 39 -1.08 -8.98 -5.31
C GLU A 39 -1.13 -7.45 -5.26
N VAL A 40 -0.37 -6.82 -4.37
CA VAL A 40 -0.32 -5.36 -4.27
C VAL A 40 0.50 -4.73 -5.40
N GLU A 41 1.58 -5.37 -5.86
CA GLU A 41 2.43 -4.86 -6.94
C GLU A 41 1.65 -4.77 -8.26
N ILE A 42 0.78 -5.73 -8.56
CA ILE A 42 -0.12 -5.69 -9.72
C ILE A 42 -0.97 -4.41 -9.72
N ILE A 43 -1.45 -3.98 -8.56
CA ILE A 43 -2.26 -2.77 -8.43
C ILE A 43 -1.38 -1.53 -8.64
N PHE A 44 -0.18 -1.50 -8.08
CA PHE A 44 0.77 -0.41 -8.26
C PHE A 44 1.16 -0.21 -9.72
N GLU A 45 1.44 -1.30 -10.44
CA GLU A 45 1.72 -1.27 -11.87
C GLU A 45 0.53 -0.74 -12.68
N ALA A 46 -0.68 -1.23 -12.40
CA ALA A 46 -1.90 -0.78 -13.07
C ALA A 46 -2.16 0.72 -12.86
N MET A 47 -1.84 1.22 -11.67
CA MET A 47 -1.99 2.63 -11.30
C MET A 47 -0.80 3.52 -11.69
N ARG A 48 0.31 2.92 -12.15
CA ARG A 48 1.58 3.59 -12.43
C ARG A 48 2.12 4.37 -11.22
N CYS A 49 2.06 3.74 -10.04
CA CYS A 49 2.57 4.30 -8.81
C CYS A 49 4.08 4.54 -8.87
N THR A 50 4.52 5.69 -8.37
CA THR A 50 5.93 5.92 -8.06
C THR A 50 6.35 5.13 -6.83
N GLU A 51 7.65 4.97 -6.57
CA GLU A 51 8.13 4.28 -5.36
C GLU A 51 7.65 4.95 -4.06
N GLU A 52 7.50 6.28 -4.07
CA GLU A 52 6.90 7.03 -2.95
C GLU A 52 5.42 6.67 -2.77
N ASP A 53 4.66 6.59 -3.88
CA ASP A 53 3.26 6.16 -3.86
C ASP A 53 3.11 4.73 -3.33
N LYS A 54 3.96 3.81 -3.79
CA LYS A 54 3.96 2.41 -3.36
C LYS A 54 4.17 2.29 -1.85
N THR A 55 5.13 3.05 -1.31
CA THR A 55 5.42 3.07 0.12
C THR A 55 4.23 3.59 0.94
N SER A 56 3.64 4.71 0.51
CA SER A 56 2.49 5.31 1.18
C SER A 56 1.25 4.40 1.16
N LEU A 57 0.91 3.86 -0.02
CA LEU A 57 -0.27 2.99 -0.21
C LEU A 57 -0.07 1.60 0.40
N GLY A 58 1.11 1.01 0.25
CA GLY A 58 1.43 -0.32 0.75
C GLY A 58 1.44 -0.35 2.29
N SER A 59 2.06 0.64 2.92
CA SER A 59 2.05 0.77 4.38
C SER A 59 0.63 0.92 4.95
N TYR A 60 -0.29 1.56 4.20
CA TYR A 60 -1.69 1.66 4.58
C TYR A 60 -2.40 0.30 4.66
N MET A 61 -1.88 -0.75 4.03
CA MET A 61 -2.47 -2.09 4.05
C MET A 61 -1.91 -3.02 5.13
N LEU A 62 -0.89 -2.57 5.87
CA LEU A 62 -0.33 -3.30 6.99
C LEU A 62 -1.27 -3.23 8.19
N ARG A 63 -1.41 -4.34 8.91
CA ARG A 63 -2.23 -4.49 10.10
C ARG A 63 -1.41 -5.12 11.22
N GLU A 64 -1.89 -4.99 12.45
CA GLU A 64 -1.35 -5.69 13.63
C GLU A 64 0.18 -5.64 13.75
N GLU A 65 0.85 -6.80 13.80
CA GLU A 65 2.29 -6.93 13.97
C GLU A 65 3.07 -6.24 12.85
N ALA A 66 2.66 -6.42 11.58
CA ALA A 66 3.33 -5.80 10.45
C ALA A 66 3.28 -4.26 10.50
N ASN A 67 2.13 -3.71 10.88
CA ASN A 67 1.99 -2.26 11.05
C ASN A 67 2.78 -1.74 12.26
N HIS A 68 2.83 -2.52 13.35
CA HIS A 68 3.63 -2.17 14.51
C HIS A 68 5.13 -2.15 14.18
N TRP A 69 5.62 -3.15 13.44
CA TRP A 69 7.00 -3.17 12.96
C TRP A 69 7.28 -1.97 12.04
N TRP A 70 6.45 -1.73 11.03
CA TRP A 70 6.64 -0.63 10.07
C TRP A 70 6.72 0.75 10.72
N LYS A 71 5.89 1.01 11.74
CA LYS A 71 5.86 2.32 12.42
C LYS A 71 7.02 2.54 13.40
N ASN A 72 7.73 1.48 13.79
CA ASN A 72 8.82 1.54 14.76
C ASN A 72 10.17 1.08 14.17
N ALA A 73 10.22 0.80 12.87
CA ALA A 73 11.46 0.56 12.11
C ALA A 73 12.17 1.88 11.81
#